data_AF-A0A9E5IM08-F1
#
_entry.id   AF-A0A9E5IM08-F1
#
_cell.length_a   1.000
_cell.length_b   1.000
_cell.length_c   1.000
_cell.angle_alpha   90.00
_cell.angle_beta   90.00
_cell.angle_gamma   90.00
#
_symmetry.space_group_name_H-M   'P 1'
#
loop_
_entity.id
_entity.type
_entity.pdbx_description
1 polymer ?
#
loop_
_entity_poly.entity_id
_entity_poly.type
_entity_poly.pdbx_seq_one_letter_code
_entity_poly.pdbx_strand_id
1 'polypeptide(L)'
;MRLGVLDVGSNTVHLQVMDASPGARPNPSFNFKIEVRLTEYLQQNGDISDEGIKILRQSIRKSLVESTKAKTEELLPFATSALREARNGNEIISS
;
A
#
# COMPACT_ATOMS: atom_id res chain seq x y z
N MET A 1 1.00 -5.61 -20.63
CA MET A 1 1.48 -5.67 -19.25
C MET A 1 0.33 -5.35 -18.33
N ARG A 2 0.12 -6.14 -17.28
CA ARG A 2 -0.82 -5.78 -16.21
C ARG A 2 -0.07 -5.28 -14.98
N LEU A 3 -0.08 -3.97 -14.79
CA LEU A 3 0.69 -3.28 -13.74
C LEU A 3 -0.22 -2.97 -12.55
N GLY A 4 0.18 -3.40 -11.37
CA GLY A 4 -0.45 -3.06 -10.09
C GLY A 4 0.35 -1.98 -9.38
N VAL A 5 -0.34 -0.94 -8.93
CA VAL A 5 0.22 0.21 -8.22
C VAL A 5 -0.33 0.14 -6.79
N LEU A 6 0.52 -0.10 -5.80
CA LEU A 6 0.15 -0.23 -4.39
C LEU A 6 0.62 1.00 -3.61
N ASP A 7 -0.30 1.89 -3.28
CA ASP A 7 -0.07 3.08 -2.47
C ASP A 7 -0.39 2.80 -1.00
N VAL A 8 0.60 2.96 -0.13
CA VAL A 8 0.46 2.89 1.32
C VAL A 8 0.46 4.32 1.87
N GLY A 9 -0.74 4.84 2.11
CA GLY A 9 -0.97 6.17 2.68
C GLY A 9 -1.40 6.15 4.14
N SER A 10 -1.49 7.34 4.74
CA SER A 10 -1.85 7.48 6.16
C SER A 10 -3.30 7.11 6.46
N ASN A 11 -4.19 7.23 5.48
CA ASN A 11 -5.59 6.85 5.67
C ASN A 11 -5.90 5.48 5.07
N THR A 12 -5.27 5.13 3.95
CA THR A 12 -5.67 3.96 3.16
C THR A 12 -4.50 3.27 2.51
N VAL A 13 -4.63 1.96 2.35
CA VAL A 13 -3.86 1.18 1.39
C VAL A 13 -4.69 1.03 0.12
N HIS A 14 -4.16 1.45 -1.02
CA HIS A 14 -4.87 1.46 -2.30
C HIS A 14 -4.10 0.68 -3.36
N LEU A 15 -4.75 -0.32 -3.94
CA LEU A 15 -4.27 -1.07 -5.09
C LEU A 15 -5.06 -0.63 -6.33
N GLN A 16 -4.35 -0.14 -7.33
CA GLN A 16 -4.89 0.14 -8.67
C GLN A 16 -4.18 -0.75 -9.69
N VAL A 17 -4.93 -1.55 -10.44
CA VAL A 17 -4.40 -2.37 -11.54
C VAL A 17 -4.78 -1.72 -12.86
N MET A 18 -3.82 -1.68 -13.78
CA MET A 18 -3.95 -1.10 -15.10
C MET A 18 -3.41 -2.05 -16.16
N ASP A 19 -4.09 -2.10 -17.30
CA ASP A 19 -3.55 -2.71 -18.51
C ASP A 19 -2.74 -1.67 -19.28
N ALA A 20 -1.45 -1.93 -19.46
CA ALA A 20 -0.49 -1.04 -20.09
C ALA A 20 0.17 -1.71 -21.31
N SER A 21 0.36 -0.92 -22.37
CA SER A 21 1.03 -1.30 -23.60
C SER A 21 1.97 -0.17 -24.03
N PRO A 22 3.16 -0.49 -24.60
CA PRO A 22 4.08 0.55 -25.07
C PRO A 22 3.41 1.53 -26.04
N GLY A 23 3.60 2.83 -25.80
CA GLY A 23 3.03 3.90 -26.63
C GLY A 23 1.53 4.17 -26.45
N ALA A 24 0.82 3.39 -25.62
CA ALA A 24 -0.58 3.59 -25.29
C ALA A 24 -0.76 4.16 -23.88
N ARG A 25 -1.89 4.83 -23.63
CA ARG A 25 -2.27 5.22 -22.27
C ARG A 25 -2.65 3.98 -21.45
N PRO A 26 -2.18 3.85 -20.20
CA PRO A 26 -2.64 2.79 -19.31
C PRO A 26 -4.16 2.87 -19.08
N ASN A 27 -4.83 1.73 -19.14
CA ASN A 27 -6.27 1.63 -18.91
C ASN A 27 -6.56 0.98 -17.54
N PRO A 28 -7.26 1.65 -16.61
CA PRO A 28 -7.64 1.06 -15.33
C PRO A 28 -8.50 -0.19 -15.51
N SER A 29 -8.17 -1.28 -14.81
CA SER A 29 -8.91 -2.55 -14.92
C SER A 29 -9.48 -3.05 -13.59
N PHE A 30 -8.85 -2.73 -12.46
CA PHE A 30 -9.32 -3.13 -11.13
C PHE A 30 -8.85 -2.13 -10.06
N ASN A 31 -9.71 -1.86 -9.08
CA ASN A 31 -9.39 -1.03 -7.92
C ASN A 31 -9.76 -1.77 -6.63
N PHE A 32 -8.93 -1.63 -5.61
CA PHE A 32 -9.18 -2.16 -4.28
C PHE A 32 -8.58 -1.26 -3.20
N LYS A 33 -9.37 -0.92 -2.19
CA LYS A 33 -9.00 0.07 -1.19
C LYS A 33 -9.39 -0.40 0.20
N ILE A 34 -8.48 -0.24 1.15
CA ILE A 34 -8.70 -0.57 2.58
C ILE A 34 -8.41 0.69 3.40
N GLU A 35 -9.32 1.02 4.31
CA GLU A 35 -9.06 2.04 5.35
C GLU A 35 -8.16 1.47 6.45
N VAL A 36 -7.14 2.24 6.81
CA VAL A 36 -6.13 1.90 7.84
C VAL A 36 -6.02 2.99 8.91
N ARG A 37 -6.19 4.27 8.54
CA ARG A 37 -6.07 5.43 9.46
C ARG A 37 -4.83 5.36 10.34
N LEU A 38 -3.67 5.11 9.73
CA LEU A 38 -2.37 4.93 10.37
C LEU A 38 -1.98 6.08 11.31
N THR A 39 -2.47 7.30 11.06
CA THR A 39 -2.26 8.45 11.96
C THR A 39 -2.84 8.24 13.36
N GLU A 40 -3.91 7.45 13.50
CA GLU A 40 -4.51 7.12 14.80
C GLU A 40 -3.61 6.20 15.63
N TYR A 41 -2.64 5.55 14.98
CA TYR A 41 -1.67 4.65 15.60
C TYR A 41 -0.31 5.30 15.82
N LEU A 42 -0.14 6.58 15.47
CA LEU A 42 1.08 7.35 15.71
C LEU A 42 1.14 7.78 17.18
N GLN A 43 2.17 7.34 17.87
CA GLN A 43 2.40 7.64 19.28
C GLN A 43 3.09 9.00 19.44
N GLN A 44 3.06 9.55 20.66
CA GLN A 44 3.69 10.85 20.96
C GLN A 44 5.21 10.87 20.70
N ASN A 45 5.86 9.72 20.74
CA ASN A 45 7.29 9.58 20.44
C ASN A 45 7.60 9.55 18.93
N GLY A 46 6.57 9.60 18.07
CA GLY A 46 6.67 9.54 16.62
C GLY A 46 6.70 8.12 16.04
N ASP A 47 6.55 7.08 16.85
CA ASP A 47 6.49 5.69 16.36
C ASP A 47 5.06 5.30 15.99
N ILE A 48 4.92 4.46 14.96
CA ILE A 48 3.68 3.73 14.74
C ILE A 48 3.64 2.59 15.75
N SER A 49 2.56 2.51 16.53
CA SER A 49 2.33 1.44 17.49
C SER A 49 2.25 0.04 16.86
N ASP A 50 2.50 -1.00 17.63
CA ASP A 50 2.44 -2.40 17.19
C ASP A 50 1.08 -2.77 16.56
N GLU A 51 -0.02 -2.24 17.09
CA GLU A 51 -1.35 -2.46 16.54
C GLU A 51 -1.50 -1.80 15.15
N GLY A 52 -0.95 -0.59 14.98
CA GLY A 52 -0.90 0.08 13.68
C GLY A 52 -0.08 -0.70 12.66
N ILE A 53 1.08 -1.23 13.07
CA ILE A 53 1.93 -2.09 12.23
C ILE A 53 1.17 -3.36 11.82
N LYS A 54 0.46 -4.00 12.74
CA LYS A 54 -0.32 -5.21 12.48
C LYS A 54 -1.45 -4.95 11.48
N ILE A 55 -2.20 -3.86 11.64
CA ILE A 55 -3.29 -3.47 10.72
C ILE A 55 -2.72 -3.12 9.34
N LEU A 56 -1.61 -2.39 9.30
CA LEU A 56 -0.91 -2.07 8.06
C LEU A 56 -0.49 -3.34 7.31
N ARG A 57 0.21 -4.26 7.98
CA ARG A 57 0.64 -5.53 7.37
C ARG A 57 -0.55 -6.38 6.93
N GLN A 58 -1.63 -6.42 7.70
CA GLN A 58 -2.86 -7.14 7.31
C GLN A 58 -3.50 -6.52 6.05
N SER A 59 -3.51 -5.19 5.95
CA SER A 59 -4.07 -4.47 4.80
C SER A 59 -3.23 -4.70 3.54
N ILE A 60 -1.91 -4.64 3.65
CA ILE A 60 -1.00 -5.00 2.55
C ILE A 60 -1.24 -6.44 2.10
N ARG A 61 -1.33 -7.41 3.03
CA ARG A 61 -1.61 -8.82 2.69
C ARG A 61 -2.92 -8.99 1.92
N LYS A 62 -3.99 -8.30 2.32
CA LYS A 62 -5.26 -8.32 1.60
C LYS A 62 -5.09 -7.75 0.18
N SER A 63 -4.39 -6.63 0.02
CA SER A 63 -4.10 -6.07 -1.30
C SER A 63 -3.28 -7.00 -2.18
N LEU A 64 -2.31 -7.75 -1.63
CA LEU A 64 -1.54 -8.75 -2.38
C LEU A 64 -2.44 -9.90 -2.88
N VAL A 65 -3.37 -10.36 -2.05
CA VAL A 65 -4.37 -11.37 -2.46
C VAL A 65 -5.22 -10.85 -3.61
N GLU A 66 -5.73 -9.62 -3.53
CA GLU A 66 -6.53 -9.03 -4.60
C GLU A 66 -5.71 -8.77 -5.88
N SER A 67 -4.44 -8.38 -5.74
CA SER A 67 -3.50 -8.25 -6.87
C SER A 67 -3.33 -9.58 -7.62
N THR A 68 -3.22 -10.68 -6.86
CA THR A 68 -3.11 -12.03 -7.43
C THR A 68 -4.38 -12.42 -8.19
N LYS A 69 -5.56 -12.15 -7.61
CA LYS A 69 -6.87 -12.38 -8.26
C LYS A 69 -7.05 -11.55 -9.53
N ALA A 70 -6.55 -10.31 -9.51
CA ALA A 70 -6.56 -9.41 -10.67
C ALA A 70 -5.56 -9.82 -11.77
N LYS A 71 -4.71 -10.84 -11.51
CA LYS A 71 -3.65 -11.32 -12.40
C LYS A 71 -2.62 -10.25 -12.73
N THR A 72 -2.26 -9.44 -11.74
CA THR A 72 -1.17 -8.48 -11.85
C THR A 72 0.13 -9.20 -12.21
N GLU A 73 0.83 -8.70 -13.24
CA GLU A 73 2.11 -9.23 -13.71
C GLU A 73 3.28 -8.56 -12.96
N GLU A 74 3.17 -7.26 -12.70
CA GLU A 74 4.17 -6.47 -11.99
C GLU A 74 3.51 -5.60 -10.93
N LEU A 75 4.08 -5.53 -9.73
CA LEU A 75 3.57 -4.70 -8.64
C LEU A 75 4.60 -3.64 -8.26
N LEU A 76 4.17 -2.37 -8.29
CA LEU A 76 4.93 -1.21 -7.83
C LEU A 76 4.37 -0.71 -6.49
N PRO A 77 4.94 -1.10 -5.35
CA PRO A 77 4.58 -0.57 -4.05
C PRO A 77 5.31 0.76 -3.76
N PHE A 78 4.61 1.70 -3.14
CA PHE A 78 5.22 2.88 -2.54
C PHE A 78 4.49 3.27 -1.26
N ALA A 79 5.24 3.88 -0.35
CA ALA A 79 4.73 4.44 0.88
C ALA A 79 4.85 5.96 0.86
N THR A 80 3.87 6.64 1.41
CA THR A 80 3.83 8.11 1.48
C THR A 80 4.11 8.61 2.90
N SER A 81 3.47 9.69 3.33
CA SER A 81 3.79 10.42 4.57
C SER A 81 3.77 9.54 5.81
N ALA A 82 2.80 8.64 5.94
CA ALA A 82 2.60 7.83 7.15
C ALA A 82 3.86 7.06 7.60
N LEU A 83 4.52 6.38 6.66
CA LEU A 83 5.75 5.62 6.95
C LEU A 83 7.00 6.50 6.86
N ARG A 84 6.99 7.54 6.02
CA ARG A 84 8.12 8.46 5.89
C ARG A 84 8.34 9.32 7.14
N GLU A 85 7.25 9.69 7.82
CA GLU A 85 7.27 10.59 8.98
C GLU A 85 7.34 9.84 10.31
N ALA A 86 6.99 8.55 10.31
CA ALA A 86 7.15 7.69 11.49
C ALA A 86 8.63 7.43 11.77
N ARG A 87 9.02 7.57 13.04
CA ARG A 87 10.41 7.37 13.48
C ARG A 87 10.88 5.93 13.27
N ASN A 88 10.00 4.95 13.48
CA ASN A 88 10.22 3.53 13.18
C ASN A 88 9.83 3.13 11.74
N GLY A 89 9.57 4.08 10.84
CA GLY A 89 9.12 3.82 9.48
C GLY A 89 10.09 2.97 8.64
N ASN A 90 11.39 3.27 8.71
CA ASN A 90 12.41 2.49 8.00
C ASN A 90 12.49 1.05 8.52
N GLU A 91 12.37 0.85 9.82
CA GLU A 91 12.37 -0.49 10.44
C GLU A 91 11.17 -1.31 9.95
N ILE A 92 9.98 -0.69 9.91
CA ILE A 92 8.76 -1.31 9.38
C ILE A 92 8.93 -1.73 7.92
N ILE A 93 9.57 -0.89 7.09
CA ILE A 93 9.81 -1.20 5.66
C ILE A 93 10.81 -2.34 5.48
N SER A 94 11.83 -2.41 6.34
CA SER A 94 12.92 -3.40 6.23
C SER A 94 12.61 -4.81 6.77
N SER A 95 11.40 -5.03 7.29
CA SER A 95 11.02 -6.22 8.08
C SER A 95 9.83 -7.02 7.55
#